data_AF-A0A933E584-F1
#
_entry.id   AF-A0A933E584-F1
#
_cell.length_a   1.000
_cell.length_b   1.000
_cell.length_c   1.000
_cell.angle_alpha   90.00
_cell.angle_beta   90.00
_cell.angle_gamma   90.00
#
_symmetry.space_group_name_H-M   'P 1'
#
loop_
_entity.id
_entity.type
_entity.pdbx_description
1 polymer ?
#
loop_
_entity_poly.entity_id
_entity_poly.type
_entity_poly.pdbx_seq_one_letter_code
_entity_poly.pdbx_strand_id
1 'polypeptide(L)'
;KLIAAAKDKLLKLAKNYSPPSPREDIQLPGRGGELALIDGAASFHKKGLISDYDLELAKTIAHVLAGGDKPTVHVTNEQHLLDLEREAFLKLCGQPKSVERIQHMLMTGKPLRN
;
A
#
# COMPACT_ATOMS: atom_id res chain seq x y z
N LYS A 1 -24.17 -23.22 1.79
CA LYS A 1 -25.18 -22.31 2.37
C LYS A 1 -24.67 -20.86 2.52
N LEU A 2 -23.43 -20.62 2.98
CA LEU A 2 -22.88 -19.26 3.16
C LEU A 2 -22.72 -18.45 1.85
N ILE A 3 -22.25 -19.08 0.77
CA ILE A 3 -22.06 -18.40 -0.53
C ILE A 3 -23.40 -17.88 -1.10
N ALA A 4 -24.47 -18.69 -1.01
CA ALA A 4 -25.80 -18.29 -1.47
C ALA A 4 -26.34 -17.09 -0.66
N ALA A 5 -26.21 -17.14 0.67
CA ALA A 5 -26.60 -16.03 1.54
C ALA A 5 -25.78 -14.74 1.28
N ALA A 6 -24.47 -14.88 1.01
CA ALA A 6 -23.61 -13.76 0.64
C ALA A 6 -24.04 -13.13 -0.70
N LYS A 7 -24.34 -13.96 -1.71
CA LYS A 7 -24.85 -13.50 -3.00
C LYS A 7 -26.17 -12.75 -2.86
N ASP A 8 -27.13 -13.30 -2.11
CA ASP A 8 -28.41 -12.63 -1.89
C ASP A 8 -28.25 -11.29 -1.17
N LYS A 9 -27.32 -11.20 -0.22
CA LYS A 9 -26.98 -9.95 0.46
C LYS A 9 -26.35 -8.94 -0.50
N LEU A 10 -25.40 -9.36 -1.33
CA LEU A 10 -24.77 -8.51 -2.34
C LEU A 10 -25.80 -7.97 -3.34
N LEU A 11 -26.69 -8.82 -3.85
CA LEU A 11 -27.75 -8.41 -4.77
C LEU A 11 -28.72 -7.40 -4.13
N LYS A 12 -29.01 -7.53 -2.83
CA LYS A 12 -29.81 -6.53 -2.10
C LYS A 12 -29.09 -5.20 -1.97
N LEU A 13 -27.79 -5.20 -1.68
CA LEU A 13 -26.98 -3.98 -1.56
C LEU A 13 -26.75 -3.30 -2.92
N ALA A 14 -26.65 -4.07 -3.99
CA ALA A 14 -26.34 -3.56 -5.32
C ALA A 14 -27.49 -2.77 -5.96
N LYS A 15 -28.75 -2.96 -5.53
CA LYS A 15 -29.94 -2.37 -6.20
C LYS A 15 -29.84 -0.87 -6.43
N ASN A 16 -29.28 -0.13 -5.47
CA ASN A 16 -29.14 1.32 -5.52
C ASN A 16 -27.68 1.75 -5.35
N TYR A 17 -26.73 0.83 -5.57
CA TYR A 17 -25.33 1.15 -5.45
C TYR A 17 -24.85 1.82 -6.73
N SER A 18 -24.35 3.05 -6.61
CA SER A 18 -23.53 3.69 -7.63
C SER A 18 -22.13 3.86 -7.06
N PRO A 19 -21.07 3.43 -7.78
CA PRO A 19 -19.72 3.73 -7.36
C PRO A 19 -19.51 5.27 -7.34
N PRO A 20 -18.70 5.78 -6.42
CA PRO A 20 -18.29 7.19 -6.45
C PRO A 20 -17.50 7.46 -7.72
N SER A 21 -17.60 8.69 -8.23
CA SER A 21 -16.74 9.13 -9.34
C SER A 21 -15.28 9.17 -8.88
N PRO A 22 -14.34 8.67 -9.69
CA PRO A 22 -12.92 8.75 -9.38
C PRO A 22 -12.49 10.20 -9.15
N ARG A 23 -11.56 10.39 -8.21
CA ARG A 23 -10.97 11.71 -7.95
C ARG A 23 -9.93 12.07 -9.01
N GLU A 24 -9.92 13.34 -9.42
CA GLU A 24 -8.95 13.91 -10.36
C GLU A 24 -8.11 15.04 -9.73
N ASP A 25 -8.32 15.31 -8.44
CA ASP A 25 -7.82 16.48 -7.71
C ASP A 25 -6.78 16.12 -6.63
N ILE A 26 -6.10 14.98 -6.77
CA ILE A 26 -5.20 14.48 -5.73
C ILE A 26 -3.83 15.13 -5.87
N GLN A 27 -3.45 15.96 -4.91
CA GLN A 27 -2.14 16.60 -4.86
C GLN A 27 -1.14 15.75 -4.09
N LEU A 28 -0.01 15.41 -4.73
CA LEU A 28 1.03 14.56 -4.18
C LEU A 28 2.37 15.29 -4.12
N PRO A 29 3.24 14.96 -3.16
CA PRO A 29 4.44 15.73 -2.87
C PRO A 29 5.60 15.50 -3.86
N GLY A 30 5.52 14.46 -4.71
CA GLY A 30 6.60 14.07 -5.61
C GLY A 30 7.86 13.64 -4.85
N ARG A 31 9.00 13.68 -5.54
CA ARG A 31 10.31 13.22 -5.06
C ARG A 31 10.74 13.86 -3.74
N GLY A 32 10.37 15.12 -3.49
CA GLY A 32 10.66 15.78 -2.22
C GLY A 32 9.99 15.08 -1.03
N GLY A 33 8.73 14.67 -1.18
CA GLY A 33 8.02 13.91 -0.15
C GLY A 33 8.53 12.48 -0.01
N GLU A 34 8.88 11.83 -1.12
CA GLU A 34 9.47 10.49 -1.11
C GLU A 34 10.74 10.45 -0.26
N LEU A 35 11.67 11.38 -0.50
CA LEU A 35 12.93 11.47 0.23
C LEU A 35 12.70 11.75 1.72
N ALA A 36 11.77 12.64 2.06
CA ALA A 36 11.44 12.93 3.47
C ALA A 36 10.93 11.69 4.21
N LEU A 37 10.10 10.87 3.56
CA LEU A 37 9.59 9.61 4.12
C LEU A 37 10.72 8.57 4.27
N ILE A 38 11.59 8.45 3.27
CA ILE A 38 12.75 7.55 3.30
C ILE A 38 13.71 7.95 4.42
N ASP A 39 13.98 9.24 4.61
CA ASP A 39 14.86 9.75 5.68
C ASP A 39 14.28 9.45 7.08
N GLY A 40 12.96 9.56 7.23
CA GLY A 40 12.25 9.14 8.44
C GLY A 40 12.44 7.64 8.73
N ALA A 41 12.23 6.79 7.73
CA ALA A 41 12.43 5.35 7.85
C ALA A 41 13.89 4.99 8.13
N ALA A 42 14.84 5.63 7.45
CA ALA A 42 16.27 5.45 7.68
C ALA A 42 16.68 5.84 9.10
N SER A 43 16.04 6.87 9.67
CA SER A 43 16.24 7.26 11.07
C SER A 43 15.74 6.21 12.05
N PHE A 44 14.62 5.54 11.78
CA PHE A 44 14.14 4.42 12.60
C PHE A 44 15.03 3.18 12.47
N HIS A 45 15.54 2.93 11.25
CA HIS A 45 16.47 1.84 10.99
C HIS A 45 17.78 2.02 11.76
N LYS A 46 18.37 3.23 11.71
CA LYS A 46 19.57 3.58 12.48
C LYS A 46 19.38 3.42 13.99
N LYS A 47 18.16 3.59 14.50
CA LYS A 47 17.81 3.40 15.91
C LYS A 47 17.51 1.94 16.26
N GLY A 48 17.60 1.01 15.31
CA GLY A 48 17.27 -0.41 15.50
C GLY A 48 15.78 -0.68 15.73
N LEU A 49 14.90 0.27 15.40
CA LEU A 49 13.45 0.14 15.64
C LEU A 49 12.74 -0.67 14.55
N ILE A 50 13.34 -0.72 13.35
CA ILE A 50 12.84 -1.43 12.18
C ILE A 50 13.96 -2.28 11.58
N SER A 51 13.59 -3.40 10.95
CA SER A 51 14.52 -4.29 10.23
C SER A 51 14.96 -3.71 8.89
N ASP A 52 15.95 -4.34 8.25
CA ASP A 52 16.35 -4.01 6.87
C ASP A 52 15.17 -4.14 5.91
N TYR A 53 14.33 -5.16 6.11
CA TYR A 53 13.19 -5.38 5.22
C TYR A 53 12.09 -4.33 5.44
N ASP A 54 11.88 -3.88 6.68
CA ASP A 54 10.96 -2.78 6.96
C ASP A 54 11.40 -1.48 6.27
N LEU A 55 12.71 -1.24 6.16
CA LEU A 55 13.24 -0.11 5.41
C LEU A 55 12.94 -0.24 3.90
N GLU A 56 13.08 -1.44 3.32
CA GLU A 56 12.70 -1.69 1.92
C GLU A 56 11.19 -1.54 1.66
N LEU A 57 10.36 -2.00 2.61
CA LEU A 57 8.92 -1.77 2.57
C LEU A 57 8.60 -0.28 2.65
N ALA A 58 9.25 0.46 3.56
CA ALA A 58 9.04 1.90 3.71
C ALA A 58 9.40 2.68 2.46
N LYS A 59 10.48 2.32 1.76
CA LYS A 59 10.84 2.92 0.45
C LYS A 59 9.75 2.69 -0.60
N THR A 60 9.22 1.47 -0.66
CA THR A 60 8.14 1.12 -1.61
C THR A 60 6.87 1.92 -1.32
N ILE A 61 6.50 2.04 -0.03
CA ILE A 61 5.34 2.84 0.39
C ILE A 61 5.58 4.33 0.11
N ALA A 62 6.77 4.84 0.38
CA ALA A 62 7.13 6.23 0.11
C ALA A 62 6.98 6.59 -1.37
N HIS A 63 7.39 5.69 -2.27
CA HIS A 63 7.25 5.87 -3.71
C HIS A 63 5.78 6.04 -4.14
N VAL A 64 4.90 5.18 -3.62
CA VAL A 64 3.45 5.25 -3.91
C VAL A 64 2.86 6.54 -3.36
N LEU A 65 3.15 6.88 -2.10
CA LEU A 65 2.64 8.11 -1.46
C LEU A 65 3.16 9.39 -2.11
N ALA A 66 4.33 9.34 -2.76
CA ALA A 66 4.89 10.45 -3.50
C ALA A 66 4.25 10.64 -4.89
N GLY A 67 3.47 9.66 -5.38
CA GLY A 67 2.88 9.68 -6.72
C GLY A 67 3.81 9.17 -7.81
N GLY A 68 4.85 8.42 -7.45
CA GLY A 68 5.87 7.89 -8.36
C GLY A 68 6.93 8.92 -8.75
N ASP A 69 7.57 8.71 -9.90
CA ASP A 69 8.73 9.48 -10.37
C ASP A 69 8.34 10.89 -10.89
N LYS A 70 7.85 11.75 -10.00
CA LYS A 70 7.52 13.15 -10.30
C LYS A 70 8.46 14.08 -9.53
N PRO A 71 9.10 15.07 -10.19
CA PRO A 71 10.16 15.86 -9.56
C PRO A 71 9.63 16.80 -8.46
N THR A 72 8.40 17.28 -8.61
CA THR A 72 7.79 18.28 -7.73
C THR A 72 6.38 17.87 -7.33
N VAL A 73 5.80 18.68 -6.44
CA VAL A 73 4.38 18.63 -6.13
C VAL A 73 3.57 18.72 -7.42
N HIS A 74 2.61 17.81 -7.58
CA HIS A 74 1.79 17.69 -8.78
C HIS A 74 0.38 17.21 -8.42
N VAL A 75 -0.57 17.42 -9.32
CA VAL A 75 -1.93 16.88 -9.23
C VAL A 75 -2.01 15.64 -10.10
N THR A 76 -2.70 14.61 -9.60
CA THR A 76 -2.95 13.35 -10.29
C THR A 76 -4.36 12.87 -10.02
N ASN A 77 -4.74 11.78 -10.68
CA ASN A 77 -6.01 11.11 -10.49
C ASN A 77 -5.88 9.84 -9.63
N GLU A 78 -7.03 9.38 -9.15
CA GLU A 78 -7.15 8.20 -8.31
C GLU A 78 -6.64 6.95 -9.01
N GLN A 79 -6.92 6.82 -10.31
CA GLN A 79 -6.52 5.64 -11.08
C GLN A 79 -5.00 5.47 -11.13
N HIS A 80 -4.25 6.57 -11.28
CA HIS A 80 -2.79 6.56 -11.23
C HIS A 80 -2.25 6.06 -9.90
N LEU A 81 -2.85 6.48 -8.78
CA LEU A 81 -2.46 5.97 -7.46
C LEU A 81 -2.78 4.49 -7.29
N LEU A 82 -3.96 4.05 -7.71
CA LEU A 82 -4.35 2.64 -7.66
C LEU A 82 -3.42 1.76 -8.50
N ASP A 83 -2.93 2.27 -9.63
CA ASP A 83 -1.98 1.55 -10.47
C ASP A 83 -0.61 1.42 -9.80
N LEU A 84 -0.10 2.49 -9.18
CA LEU A 84 1.13 2.44 -8.39
C LEU A 84 1.01 1.50 -7.19
N GLU A 85 -0.11 1.55 -6.46
CA GLU A 85 -0.40 0.65 -5.34
C GLU A 85 -0.42 -0.81 -5.80
N ARG A 86 -1.08 -1.09 -6.93
CA ARG A 86 -1.16 -2.45 -7.48
C ARG A 86 0.22 -2.97 -7.88
N GLU A 87 1.04 -2.17 -8.55
CA GLU A 87 2.39 -2.56 -8.93
C GLU A 87 3.25 -2.86 -7.69
N ALA A 88 3.26 -1.93 -6.73
CA ALA A 88 3.98 -2.08 -5.48
C ALA A 88 3.53 -3.33 -4.70
N PHE A 89 2.22 -3.55 -4.59
CA PHE A 89 1.65 -4.70 -3.92
C PHE A 89 2.08 -6.02 -4.57
N LEU A 90 1.94 -6.15 -5.90
CA LEU A 90 2.35 -7.35 -6.63
C LEU A 90 3.84 -7.63 -6.50
N LYS A 91 4.67 -6.57 -6.55
CA LYS A 91 6.11 -6.67 -6.31
C LYS A 91 6.41 -7.25 -4.93
N LEU A 92 5.72 -6.77 -3.89
CA LEU A 92 5.93 -7.26 -2.51
C LEU A 92 5.41 -8.69 -2.31
N CYS A 93 4.29 -9.05 -2.93
CA CYS A 93 3.79 -10.43 -2.90
C CYS A 93 4.79 -11.45 -3.47
N GLY A 94 5.63 -11.03 -4.43
CA GLY A 94 6.70 -11.87 -4.97
C GLY A 94 7.92 -12.04 -4.05
N GLN A 95 7.98 -11.37 -2.91
CA GLN A 95 9.16 -11.39 -2.04
C GLN A 95 9.05 -12.47 -0.96
N PRO A 96 10.08 -13.34 -0.78
CA PRO A 96 10.05 -14.42 0.22
C PRO A 96 9.77 -13.93 1.63
N LYS A 97 10.38 -12.81 2.04
CA LYS A 97 10.19 -12.23 3.37
C LYS A 97 8.74 -11.78 3.62
N SER A 98 8.03 -11.29 2.59
CA SER A 98 6.60 -10.97 2.69
C SER A 98 5.76 -12.23 2.89
N VAL A 99 6.07 -13.30 2.17
CA VAL A 99 5.39 -14.60 2.31
C VAL A 99 5.61 -15.17 3.71
N GLU A 100 6.85 -15.15 4.23
CA GLU A 100 7.17 -15.56 5.59
C GLU A 100 6.40 -14.77 6.65
N ARG A 101 6.30 -13.44 6.48
CA ARG A 101 5.52 -12.58 7.40
C ARG A 101 4.04 -12.96 7.40
N ILE A 102 3.45 -13.18 6.22
CA ILE A 102 2.04 -13.59 6.08
C ILE A 102 1.83 -14.95 6.76
N GLN A 103 2.68 -15.94 6.44
CA GLN A 103 2.59 -17.28 7.03
C GLN A 103 2.73 -17.24 8.55
N HIS A 104 3.73 -16.53 9.06
CA HIS A 104 3.95 -16.39 10.50
C HIS A 104 2.74 -15.76 11.18
N MET A 105 2.21 -14.65 10.62
CA MET A 105 1.05 -13.98 11.18
C MET A 105 -0.19 -14.86 11.21
N LEU A 106 -0.45 -15.64 10.15
CA LEU A 106 -1.56 -16.58 10.09
C LEU A 106 -1.42 -17.74 11.09
N MET A 107 -0.19 -18.19 11.34
CA MET A 107 0.08 -19.33 12.22
C MET A 107 0.15 -18.94 13.70
N THR A 108 0.75 -17.79 14.03
CA THR A 108 1.04 -17.40 15.42
C THR A 108 0.15 -16.26 15.93
N GLY A 109 -0.55 -15.55 15.03
CA GLY A 109 -1.27 -14.33 15.35
C GLY A 109 -0.37 -13.14 15.71
N LYS A 110 0.95 -13.26 15.58
CA LYS A 110 1.93 -12.21 15.92
C LYS A 110 2.67 -11.74 14.68
N PRO A 111 3.12 -10.47 14.62
CA PRO A 111 3.93 -10.00 13.50
C PRO A 111 5.34 -10.60 13.53
N LEU A 112 5.82 -11.03 12.37
CA LEU A 112 7.23 -11.37 12.16
C LEU A 112 8.00 -10.13 11.70
N ARG A 113 9.16 -9.87 12.30
CA ARG A 113 10.11 -8.84 11.85
C ARG A 113 11.41 -9.53 11.40
N ASN A 114 11.50 -9.76 10.09
CA ASN A 114 12.64 -10.32 9.34
C ASN A 114 13.17 -9.29 8.33
#